data_AF-A0A535URX0-F1
#
_entry.id   AF-A0A535URX0-F1
#
_cell.length_a   1.000
_cell.length_b   1.000
_cell.length_c   1.000
_cell.angle_alpha   90.00
_cell.angle_beta   90.00
_cell.angle_gamma   90.00
#
_symmetry.space_group_name_H-M   'P 1'
#
loop_
_entity.id
_entity.type
_entity.pdbx_description
1 polymer ?
#
loop_
_entity_poly.entity_id
_entity_poly.type
_entity_poly.pdbx_seq_one_letter_code
_entity_poly.pdbx_strand_id
1 'polypeptide(L)'
;MGVAAAGAGRRTVLDLLVVVAVIASLLSPWSVGIPPAHLAQAFGYESPACWLAAAGLGAALVLPPRASVLALAFTEAVVLAWFGWATWVVTTPRFTDLPFPFMATDLVGPGWYAAGIGLFVAAGAAIRELRRRNAPLREDLWLLTALPGFGLMRMGRWLAGVLWAGLFSAAFFLASADSPDSTIFADYGRTGNVPPPYPRGAEWVLLGAAAAFWLAAVAATVWQRGKLQTDPNSD
;
A
#
# COMPACT_ATOMS: atom_id res chain seq x y z
N MET A 1 -2.81 -45.70 13.82
CA MET A 1 -3.45 -44.63 13.02
C MET A 1 -3.97 -43.58 13.97
N GLY A 2 -3.19 -42.53 14.21
CA GLY A 2 -3.60 -41.36 14.98
C GLY A 2 -3.11 -40.15 14.23
N VAL A 3 -3.95 -39.59 13.36
CA VAL A 3 -3.68 -38.30 12.73
C VAL A 3 -3.74 -37.28 13.85
N ALA A 4 -2.56 -36.85 14.28
CA ALA A 4 -2.40 -35.67 15.12
C ALA A 4 -3.19 -34.53 14.47
N ALA A 5 -4.16 -33.99 15.21
CA ALA A 5 -4.81 -32.74 14.86
C ALA A 5 -3.72 -31.66 14.79
N ALA A 6 -3.21 -31.43 13.58
CA ALA A 6 -2.29 -30.35 13.27
C ALA A 6 -2.96 -29.04 13.69
N GLY A 7 -2.24 -28.26 14.50
CA GLY A 7 -2.78 -27.19 15.30
C GLY A 7 -3.69 -26.25 14.51
N ALA A 8 -4.94 -26.11 15.00
CA ALA A 8 -5.76 -24.96 14.70
C ALA A 8 -5.03 -23.72 15.24
N GLY A 9 -4.20 -23.12 14.39
CA GLY A 9 -3.40 -21.94 14.68
C GLY A 9 -4.31 -20.85 15.22
N ARG A 10 -3.95 -20.32 16.38
CA ARG A 10 -4.69 -19.28 17.09
C ARG A 10 -4.79 -18.04 16.19
N ARG A 11 -5.90 -17.91 15.46
CA ARG A 11 -6.19 -16.74 14.61
C ARG A 11 -6.08 -15.49 15.47
N THR A 12 -5.21 -14.57 15.07
CA THR A 12 -4.98 -13.34 15.81
C THR A 12 -5.97 -12.26 15.35
N VAL A 13 -6.19 -11.25 16.19
CA VAL A 13 -7.00 -10.06 15.82
C VAL A 13 -6.44 -9.39 14.56
N LEU A 14 -5.12 -9.42 14.37
CA LEU A 14 -4.47 -8.85 13.18
C LEU A 14 -4.85 -9.63 11.91
N ASP A 15 -4.93 -10.96 11.98
CA ASP A 15 -5.33 -11.78 10.82
C ASP A 15 -6.78 -11.46 10.40
N LEU A 16 -7.67 -11.24 11.38
CA LEU A 16 -9.04 -10.81 11.10
C LEU A 16 -9.09 -9.43 10.45
N LEU A 17 -8.25 -8.48 10.90
CA LEU A 17 -8.17 -7.16 10.28
C LEU A 17 -7.68 -7.24 8.83
N VAL A 18 -6.72 -8.12 8.51
CA VAL A 18 -6.28 -8.36 7.13
C VAL A 18 -7.41 -8.94 6.29
N VAL A 19 -8.17 -9.91 6.82
CA VAL A 19 -9.32 -10.50 6.10
C VAL A 19 -10.41 -9.44 5.86
N VAL A 20 -10.75 -8.64 6.87
CA VAL A 20 -11.72 -7.55 6.73
C VAL A 20 -11.23 -6.53 5.71
N ALA A 21 -9.94 -6.18 5.74
CA ALA A 21 -9.34 -5.30 4.75
C ALA A 21 -9.49 -5.86 3.34
N VAL A 22 -9.13 -7.14 3.10
CA VAL A 22 -9.29 -7.80 1.79
C VAL A 22 -10.74 -7.78 1.31
N ILE A 23 -11.70 -8.11 2.18
CA ILE A 23 -13.13 -8.10 1.84
C ILE A 23 -13.59 -6.68 1.49
N ALA A 24 -13.26 -5.69 2.33
CA ALA A 24 -13.61 -4.29 2.11
C ALA A 24 -13.02 -3.78 0.80
N SER A 25 -11.78 -4.18 0.52
CA SER A 25 -11.04 -3.85 -0.69
C SER A 25 -11.74 -4.41 -1.95
N LEU A 26 -12.12 -5.70 -1.95
CA LEU A 26 -12.85 -6.34 -3.05
C LEU A 26 -14.23 -5.73 -3.30
N LEU A 27 -14.95 -5.36 -2.23
CA LEU A 27 -16.31 -4.82 -2.30
C LEU A 27 -16.36 -3.30 -2.54
N SER A 28 -15.22 -2.63 -2.55
CA SER A 28 -15.14 -1.18 -2.75
C SER A 28 -14.71 -0.83 -4.18
N PRO A 29 -15.03 0.39 -4.65
CA PRO A 29 -14.46 0.93 -5.87
C PRO A 29 -12.93 0.97 -5.75
N TRP A 30 -12.25 0.41 -6.74
CA TRP A 30 -10.79 0.45 -6.84
C TRP A 30 -10.32 1.61 -7.71
N SER A 31 -11.11 1.94 -8.74
CA SER A 31 -10.93 3.13 -9.56
C SER A 31 -12.15 4.05 -9.48
N VAL A 32 -11.91 5.34 -9.54
CA VAL A 32 -12.96 6.35 -9.73
C VAL A 32 -13.35 6.41 -11.20
N GLY A 33 -14.66 6.51 -11.48
CA GLY A 33 -15.17 6.67 -12.84
C GLY A 33 -15.06 8.12 -13.32
N ILE A 34 -14.56 8.31 -14.53
CA ILE A 34 -14.42 9.62 -15.18
C ILE A 34 -15.07 9.51 -16.57
N PRO A 35 -16.39 9.71 -16.67
CA PRO A 35 -17.14 9.51 -17.91
C PRO A 35 -16.63 10.30 -19.13
N PRO A 36 -16.24 11.60 -19.00
CA PRO A 36 -15.69 12.36 -20.13
C PRO A 36 -14.37 11.79 -20.68
N ALA A 37 -13.59 11.11 -19.84
CA ALA A 37 -12.36 10.43 -20.23
C ALA A 37 -12.59 8.97 -20.67
N HIS A 38 -13.85 8.55 -20.78
CA HIS A 38 -14.27 7.17 -21.03
C HIS A 38 -13.64 6.15 -20.08
N LEU A 39 -13.41 6.56 -18.83
CA LEU A 39 -12.92 5.67 -17.79
C LEU A 39 -14.09 5.22 -16.91
N ALA A 40 -14.40 3.92 -16.96
CA ALA A 40 -15.40 3.34 -16.08
C ALA A 40 -14.87 3.22 -14.64
N GLN A 41 -15.78 3.40 -13.68
CA GLN A 41 -15.55 2.96 -12.32
C GLN A 41 -15.39 1.43 -12.32
N ALA A 42 -14.36 0.92 -11.65
CA ALA A 42 -14.16 -0.51 -11.48
C ALA A 42 -14.16 -0.85 -10.00
N PHE A 43 -14.98 -1.82 -9.60
CA PHE A 43 -14.92 -2.37 -8.25
C PHE A 43 -13.72 -3.31 -8.08
N GLY A 44 -13.31 -3.55 -6.84
CA GLY A 44 -12.20 -4.46 -6.53
C GLY A 44 -12.38 -5.84 -7.16
N TYR A 45 -13.57 -6.43 -7.07
CA TYR A 45 -13.84 -7.74 -7.67
C TYR A 45 -13.75 -7.77 -9.22
N GLU A 46 -13.78 -6.60 -9.88
CA GLU A 46 -13.63 -6.44 -11.34
C GLU A 46 -12.18 -6.14 -11.73
N SER A 47 -11.36 -5.72 -10.77
CA SER A 47 -9.98 -5.28 -10.97
C SER A 47 -9.00 -6.45 -10.83
N PRO A 48 -8.23 -6.81 -11.87
CA PRO A 48 -7.18 -7.82 -11.76
C PRO A 48 -6.14 -7.46 -10.69
N ALA A 49 -5.81 -6.18 -10.55
CA ALA A 49 -4.85 -5.72 -9.54
C ALA A 49 -5.35 -5.96 -8.11
N CYS A 50 -6.65 -5.74 -7.86
CA CYS A 50 -7.26 -6.06 -6.57
C CYS A 50 -7.15 -7.56 -6.27
N TRP A 51 -7.48 -8.42 -7.23
CA TRP A 51 -7.37 -9.87 -7.03
C TRP A 51 -5.93 -10.31 -6.73
N LEU A 52 -4.94 -9.75 -7.43
CA LEU A 52 -3.53 -10.02 -7.15
C LEU A 52 -3.13 -9.54 -5.75
N ALA A 53 -3.56 -8.34 -5.34
CA ALA A 53 -3.32 -7.83 -4.00
C ALA A 53 -3.97 -8.71 -2.92
N ALA A 54 -5.23 -9.10 -3.12
CA ALA A 54 -5.99 -9.99 -2.24
C ALA A 54 -5.34 -11.37 -2.13
N ALA A 55 -4.87 -11.94 -3.25
CA ALA A 55 -4.16 -13.21 -3.27
C ALA A 55 -2.84 -13.13 -2.50
N GLY A 56 -2.06 -12.07 -2.68
CA GLY A 56 -0.83 -11.83 -1.92
C GLY A 56 -1.07 -11.64 -0.42
N LEU A 57 -2.10 -10.88 -0.04
CA LEU A 57 -2.50 -10.72 1.37
C LEU A 57 -2.99 -12.03 1.97
N GLY A 58 -3.81 -12.79 1.25
CA GLY A 58 -4.27 -14.11 1.68
C GLY A 58 -3.10 -15.10 1.83
N ALA A 59 -2.16 -15.09 0.90
CA ALA A 59 -0.94 -15.90 0.96
C ALA A 59 -0.09 -15.53 2.19
N ALA A 60 0.05 -14.24 2.52
CA ALA A 60 0.77 -13.79 3.70
C ALA A 60 0.18 -14.29 5.03
N LEU A 61 -1.11 -14.65 5.07
CA LEU A 61 -1.76 -15.19 6.28
C LEU A 61 -1.51 -16.70 6.48
N VAL A 62 -1.28 -17.44 5.40
CA VAL A 62 -1.20 -18.91 5.45
C VAL A 62 0.22 -19.45 5.29
N LEU A 63 1.09 -18.67 4.64
CA LEU A 63 2.44 -19.10 4.36
C LEU A 63 3.36 -19.03 5.59
N PRO A 64 4.47 -19.78 5.59
CA PRO A 64 5.52 -19.61 6.59
C PRO A 64 6.05 -18.16 6.63
N PRO A 65 6.62 -17.68 7.76
CA PRO A 65 6.95 -16.26 7.93
C PRO A 65 7.83 -15.65 6.83
N ARG A 66 8.82 -16.38 6.33
CA ARG A 66 9.68 -15.88 5.23
C ARG A 66 8.95 -15.80 3.89
N ALA A 67 8.14 -16.81 3.57
CA ALA A 67 7.34 -16.81 2.36
C ALA A 67 6.21 -15.76 2.43
N SER A 68 5.73 -15.45 3.65
CA SER A 68 4.79 -14.35 3.89
C SER A 68 5.41 -13.01 3.52
N VAL A 69 6.69 -12.76 3.83
CA VAL A 69 7.38 -11.53 3.41
C VAL A 69 7.45 -11.41 1.88
N LEU A 70 7.69 -12.51 1.16
CA LEU A 70 7.65 -12.51 -0.31
C LEU A 70 6.25 -12.18 -0.83
N ALA A 71 5.21 -12.75 -0.22
CA ALA A 71 3.83 -12.45 -0.58
C ALA A 71 3.47 -10.97 -0.33
N LEU A 72 3.95 -10.39 0.76
CA LEU A 72 3.77 -8.97 1.07
C LEU A 72 4.52 -8.05 0.10
N ALA A 73 5.76 -8.40 -0.25
CA ALA A 73 6.53 -7.68 -1.25
C ALA A 73 5.87 -7.75 -2.64
N PHE A 74 5.27 -8.90 -2.99
CA PHE A 74 4.46 -9.05 -4.19
C PHE A 74 3.22 -8.15 -4.13
N THR A 75 2.47 -8.14 -3.03
CA THR A 75 1.32 -7.25 -2.86
C THR A 75 1.72 -5.77 -3.01
N GLU A 76 2.81 -5.36 -2.38
CA GLU A 76 3.35 -3.99 -2.52
C GLU A 76 3.70 -3.68 -3.99
N ALA A 77 4.34 -4.61 -4.70
CA ALA A 77 4.66 -4.43 -6.11
C ALA A 77 3.41 -4.28 -6.99
N VAL A 78 2.34 -5.04 -6.71
CA VAL A 78 1.05 -4.92 -7.41
C VAL A 78 0.43 -3.54 -7.20
N VAL A 79 0.45 -3.06 -5.95
CA VAL A 79 -0.05 -1.74 -5.55
C VAL A 79 0.75 -0.66 -6.30
N LEU A 80 2.08 -0.68 -6.22
CA LEU A 80 2.95 0.27 -6.93
C LEU A 80 2.77 0.23 -8.45
N ALA A 81 2.67 -0.97 -9.04
CA ALA A 81 2.48 -1.14 -10.48
C ALA A 81 1.15 -0.53 -10.95
N TRP A 82 0.07 -0.72 -10.18
CA TRP A 82 -1.22 -0.11 -10.49
C TRP A 82 -1.16 1.41 -10.37
N PHE A 83 -0.50 1.96 -9.35
CA PHE A 83 -0.37 3.42 -9.21
C PHE A 83 0.51 4.03 -10.31
N GLY A 84 1.57 3.34 -10.71
CA GLY A 84 2.38 3.70 -11.88
C GLY A 84 1.56 3.68 -13.17
N TRP A 85 0.71 2.67 -13.36
CA TRP A 85 -0.24 2.63 -14.47
C TRP A 85 -1.23 3.80 -14.42
N ALA A 86 -1.80 4.12 -13.26
CA ALA A 86 -2.71 5.25 -13.08
C ALA A 86 -2.01 6.59 -13.42
N THR A 87 -0.77 6.76 -12.98
CA THR A 87 0.08 7.91 -13.31
C THR A 87 0.32 8.03 -14.80
N TRP A 88 0.62 6.92 -15.49
CA TRP A 88 0.76 6.93 -16.94
C TRP A 88 -0.56 7.23 -17.65
N VAL A 89 -1.67 6.64 -17.19
CA VAL A 89 -3.00 6.82 -17.78
C VAL A 89 -3.42 8.28 -17.83
N VAL A 90 -3.22 9.05 -16.76
CA VAL A 90 -3.62 10.47 -16.75
C VAL A 90 -2.80 11.34 -17.69
N THR A 91 -1.69 10.83 -18.23
CA THR A 91 -0.89 11.52 -19.26
C THR A 91 -1.34 11.24 -20.70
N THR A 92 -2.36 10.40 -20.88
CA THR A 92 -2.88 10.05 -22.22
C THR A 92 -3.84 11.11 -22.78
N PRO A 93 -4.01 11.24 -24.12
CA PRO A 93 -4.86 12.26 -24.74
C PRO A 93 -6.28 12.35 -24.18
N ARG A 94 -6.90 11.20 -23.87
CA ARG A 94 -8.24 11.15 -23.25
C ARG A 94 -8.37 11.91 -21.92
N PHE A 95 -7.26 12.19 -21.24
CA PHE A 95 -7.19 12.98 -20.01
C PHE A 95 -6.58 14.36 -20.26
N THR A 96 -5.53 14.47 -21.07
CA THR A 96 -4.85 15.75 -21.32
C THR A 96 -5.64 16.71 -22.22
N ASP A 97 -6.57 16.19 -23.03
CA ASP A 97 -7.44 17.00 -23.88
C ASP A 97 -8.62 17.60 -23.08
N LEU A 98 -8.85 17.11 -21.85
CA LEU A 98 -9.85 17.66 -20.94
C LEU A 98 -9.24 18.86 -20.19
N PRO A 99 -10.04 19.89 -19.86
CA PRO A 99 -9.53 21.11 -19.22
C PRO A 99 -9.10 20.93 -17.76
N PHE A 100 -9.29 19.74 -17.17
CA PHE A 100 -8.97 19.44 -15.79
C PHE A 100 -7.56 18.81 -15.65
N PRO A 101 -6.69 19.31 -14.75
CA PRO A 101 -5.35 18.78 -14.56
C PRO A 101 -5.37 17.48 -13.73
N PHE A 102 -5.66 16.35 -14.39
CA PHE A 102 -5.76 15.04 -13.77
C PHE A 102 -4.44 14.56 -13.15
N MET A 103 -4.56 13.86 -12.02
CA MET A 103 -3.50 13.21 -11.26
C MET A 103 -3.89 11.75 -10.95
N ALA A 104 -2.90 10.91 -10.64
CA ALA A 104 -3.13 9.48 -10.39
C ALA A 104 -4.07 9.22 -9.19
N THR A 105 -4.00 10.10 -8.19
CA THR A 105 -4.87 10.19 -7.01
C THR A 105 -6.35 10.37 -7.33
N ASP A 106 -6.69 11.10 -8.41
CA ASP A 106 -8.07 11.27 -8.90
C ASP A 106 -8.69 9.94 -9.33
N LEU A 107 -7.85 8.94 -9.64
CA LEU A 107 -8.27 7.60 -10.02
C LEU A 107 -8.40 6.66 -8.82
N VAL A 108 -7.91 7.03 -7.63
CA VAL A 108 -7.82 6.13 -6.48
C VAL A 108 -9.18 5.99 -5.79
N GLY A 109 -9.77 4.79 -5.86
CA GLY A 109 -10.99 4.47 -5.13
C GLY A 109 -10.74 4.03 -3.67
N PRO A 110 -11.78 3.95 -2.82
CA PRO A 110 -11.65 3.54 -1.43
C PRO A 110 -11.01 2.16 -1.21
N GLY A 111 -11.19 1.23 -2.15
CA GLY A 111 -10.65 -0.14 -2.07
C GLY A 111 -9.13 -0.19 -1.97
N TRP A 112 -8.45 0.81 -2.53
CA TRP A 112 -7.01 0.98 -2.46
C TRP A 112 -6.50 1.20 -1.03
N TYR A 113 -7.18 2.06 -0.27
CA TYR A 113 -6.80 2.31 1.13
C TYR A 113 -7.03 1.07 2.00
N ALA A 114 -8.10 0.32 1.74
CA ALA A 114 -8.34 -0.95 2.42
C ALA A 114 -7.20 -1.96 2.15
N ALA A 115 -6.74 -2.08 0.90
CA ALA A 115 -5.58 -2.92 0.56
C ALA A 115 -4.31 -2.48 1.29
N GLY A 116 -4.03 -1.17 1.30
CA GLY A 116 -2.87 -0.60 1.99
C GLY A 116 -2.88 -0.85 3.51
N ILE A 117 -4.04 -0.70 4.16
CA ILE A 117 -4.23 -1.04 5.57
C ILE A 117 -3.94 -2.54 5.79
N GLY A 118 -4.53 -3.40 4.96
CA GLY A 118 -4.30 -4.85 5.02
C GLY A 118 -2.82 -5.20 4.90
N LEU A 119 -2.12 -4.58 3.97
CA LEU A 119 -0.68 -4.76 3.75
C LEU A 119 0.15 -4.35 4.97
N PHE A 120 -0.12 -3.19 5.56
CA PHE A 120 0.62 -2.70 6.72
C PHE A 120 0.37 -3.57 7.96
N VAL A 121 -0.88 -3.98 8.19
CA VAL A 121 -1.23 -4.88 9.30
C VAL A 121 -0.56 -6.24 9.12
N ALA A 122 -0.65 -6.82 7.92
CA ALA A 122 -0.05 -8.13 7.62
C ALA A 122 1.48 -8.10 7.74
N ALA A 123 2.13 -7.03 7.26
CA ALA A 123 3.57 -6.84 7.40
C ALA A 123 4.00 -6.68 8.87
N GLY A 124 3.21 -5.96 9.67
CA GLY A 124 3.46 -5.83 11.11
C GLY A 124 3.35 -7.18 11.84
N ALA A 125 2.34 -7.97 11.48
CA ALA A 125 2.17 -9.33 12.01
C ALA A 125 3.34 -10.25 11.61
N ALA A 126 3.75 -10.24 10.34
CA ALA A 126 4.87 -11.02 9.83
C ALA A 126 6.18 -10.66 10.54
N ILE A 127 6.46 -9.36 10.74
CA ILE A 127 7.64 -8.91 11.49
C ILE A 127 7.59 -9.40 12.93
N ARG A 128 6.44 -9.27 13.60
CA ARG A 128 6.28 -9.74 14.98
C ARG A 128 6.58 -11.23 15.09
N GLU A 129 6.13 -12.02 14.13
CA GLU A 129 6.37 -13.46 14.11
C GLU A 129 7.83 -13.81 13.81
N LEU A 130 8.46 -13.15 12.83
CA LEU A 130 9.90 -13.31 12.55
C LEU A 130 10.76 -13.00 13.77
N ARG A 131 10.41 -11.94 14.52
CA ARG A 131 11.11 -11.57 15.75
C ARG A 131 10.87 -12.57 16.88
N ARG A 132 9.64 -13.06 17.06
CA ARG A 132 9.34 -14.11 18.06
C ARG A 132 10.18 -15.38 17.84
N ARG A 133 10.48 -15.70 16.59
CA ARG A 133 11.33 -16.85 16.21
C ARG A 133 12.82 -16.55 16.21
N ASN A 134 13.25 -15.35 16.64
CA ASN A 134 14.62 -14.87 16.55
C ASN A 134 15.23 -15.09 15.15
N ALA A 135 14.43 -14.88 14.10
CA ALA A 135 14.88 -15.10 12.74
C ALA A 135 16.00 -14.11 12.37
N PRO A 136 17.12 -14.58 11.79
CA PRO A 136 18.22 -13.70 11.40
C PRO A 136 17.76 -12.69 10.35
N LEU A 137 18.38 -11.50 10.37
CA LEU A 137 18.16 -10.44 9.37
C LEU A 137 18.81 -10.86 8.05
N ARG A 138 18.02 -11.27 7.05
CA ARG A 138 18.49 -11.66 5.71
C ARG A 138 17.79 -10.80 4.65
N GLU A 139 17.52 -11.36 3.48
CA GLU A 139 16.81 -10.73 2.36
C GLU A 139 15.42 -10.21 2.75
N ASP A 140 14.78 -10.80 3.77
CA ASP A 140 13.51 -10.35 4.31
C ASP A 140 13.55 -8.90 4.82
N LEU A 141 14.71 -8.45 5.33
CA LEU A 141 14.90 -7.06 5.74
C LEU A 141 14.71 -6.12 4.55
N TRP A 142 15.34 -6.41 3.42
CA TRP A 142 15.33 -5.53 2.24
C TRP A 142 13.96 -5.50 1.58
N LEU A 143 13.29 -6.65 1.49
CA LEU A 143 11.91 -6.73 1.02
C LEU A 143 10.96 -5.91 1.89
N LEU A 144 11.10 -5.99 3.22
CA LEU A 144 10.31 -5.17 4.15
C LEU A 144 10.72 -3.70 4.14
N THR A 145 11.93 -3.36 3.68
CA THR A 145 12.38 -1.96 3.58
C THR A 145 11.70 -1.23 2.43
N ALA A 146 11.16 -1.96 1.44
CA ALA A 146 10.32 -1.37 0.40
C ALA A 146 9.07 -0.70 1.01
N LEU A 147 8.54 -1.25 2.10
CA LEU A 147 7.44 -0.65 2.85
C LEU A 147 7.98 0.46 3.80
N PRO A 148 7.41 1.68 3.75
CA PRO A 148 7.87 2.81 4.57
C PRO A 148 7.95 2.45 6.06
N GLY A 149 9.17 2.46 6.61
CA GLY A 149 9.42 2.23 8.04
C GLY A 149 9.46 0.77 8.50
N PHE A 150 9.07 -0.20 7.68
CA PHE A 150 8.99 -1.62 8.09
C PHE A 150 10.37 -2.29 8.22
N GLY A 151 11.38 -1.83 7.47
CA GLY A 151 12.77 -2.23 7.68
C GLY A 151 13.28 -1.90 9.11
N LEU A 152 12.94 -0.71 9.62
CA LEU A 152 13.26 -0.32 11.00
C LEU A 152 12.52 -1.18 12.04
N MET A 153 11.24 -1.49 11.80
CA MET A 153 10.47 -2.39 12.67
C MET A 153 11.11 -3.79 12.72
N ARG A 154 11.58 -4.29 11.58
CA ARG A 154 12.25 -5.59 11.46
C ARG A 154 13.55 -5.67 12.27
N MET A 155 14.29 -4.56 12.37
CA MET A 155 15.48 -4.39 13.23
C MET A 155 15.13 -4.09 14.69
N GLY A 156 13.84 -4.05 15.05
CA GLY A 156 13.35 -3.85 16.40
C GLY A 156 13.09 -2.41 16.81
N ARG A 157 13.31 -1.43 15.93
CA ARG A 157 13.02 -0.01 16.15
C ARG A 157 11.57 0.31 15.79
N TRP A 158 10.63 -0.31 16.51
CA TRP A 158 9.19 -0.22 16.22
C TRP A 158 8.67 1.21 16.18
N LEU A 159 8.95 2.03 17.19
CA LEU A 159 8.44 3.41 17.25
C LEU A 159 8.90 4.22 16.04
N ALA A 160 10.20 4.16 15.71
CA ALA A 160 10.74 4.86 14.55
C ALA A 160 10.08 4.37 13.26
N GLY A 161 9.92 3.05 13.10
CA GLY A 161 9.24 2.48 11.93
C GLY A 161 7.78 2.93 11.80
N VAL A 162 7.03 2.96 12.90
CA VAL A 162 5.62 3.40 12.92
C VAL A 162 5.51 4.87 12.59
N LEU A 163 6.42 5.72 13.09
CA LEU A 163 6.44 7.14 12.75
C LEU A 163 6.67 7.37 11.26
N TRP A 164 7.63 6.66 10.65
CA TRP A 164 7.87 6.77 9.21
C TRP A 164 6.70 6.26 8.37
N ALA A 165 6.10 5.12 8.75
CA ALA A 165 4.90 4.60 8.10
C ALA A 165 3.75 5.60 8.20
N GLY A 166 3.52 6.18 9.39
CA GLY A 166 2.47 7.16 9.64
C GLY A 166 2.67 8.46 8.86
N LEU A 167 3.90 9.00 8.81
CA LEU A 167 4.23 10.20 8.03
C LEU A 167 3.99 9.98 6.53
N PHE A 168 4.43 8.84 6.00
CA PHE A 168 4.17 8.46 4.61
C PHE A 168 2.66 8.37 4.34
N SER A 169 1.93 7.59 5.14
CA SER A 169 0.50 7.37 4.95
C SER A 169 -0.31 8.67 5.09
N ALA A 170 0.04 9.53 6.05
CA ALA A 170 -0.61 10.81 6.23
C ALA A 170 -0.39 11.74 5.03
N ALA A 171 0.85 11.88 4.56
CA ALA A 171 1.16 12.69 3.39
C ALA A 171 0.43 12.19 2.13
N PHE A 172 0.45 10.88 1.89
CA PHE A 172 -0.25 10.27 0.76
C PHE A 172 -1.76 10.42 0.86
N PHE A 173 -2.35 10.16 2.03
CA PHE A 173 -3.79 10.31 2.23
C PHE A 173 -4.24 11.76 2.05
N LEU A 174 -3.50 12.73 2.59
CA LEU A 174 -3.80 14.15 2.43
C LEU A 174 -3.69 14.60 0.97
N ALA A 175 -2.74 14.05 0.20
CA ALA A 175 -2.67 14.31 -1.23
C ALA A 175 -3.96 13.84 -1.92
N SER A 176 -4.40 12.61 -1.65
CA SER A 176 -5.61 12.09 -2.26
C SER A 176 -6.90 12.74 -1.76
N ALA A 177 -6.92 13.27 -0.54
CA ALA A 177 -8.08 13.96 0.01
C ALA A 177 -8.36 15.32 -0.67
N ASP A 178 -7.36 15.89 -1.35
CA ASP A 178 -7.48 17.11 -2.16
C ASP A 178 -7.96 16.84 -3.60
N SER A 179 -8.10 15.56 -3.97
CA SER A 179 -8.63 15.12 -5.26
C SER A 179 -10.16 15.11 -5.25
N PRO A 180 -10.85 15.38 -6.38
CA PRO A 180 -12.30 15.30 -6.43
C PRO A 180 -12.75 13.85 -6.24
N ASP A 181 -13.81 13.66 -5.46
CA ASP A 181 -14.35 12.32 -5.26
C ASP A 181 -15.18 11.83 -6.46
N SER A 182 -15.61 10.57 -6.39
CA SER A 182 -16.40 9.94 -7.44
C SER A 182 -17.76 10.59 -7.67
N THR A 183 -18.33 11.26 -6.67
CA THR A 183 -19.63 11.94 -6.80
C THR A 183 -19.48 13.21 -7.62
N ILE A 184 -18.41 13.96 -7.40
CA ILE A 184 -18.08 15.16 -8.17
C ILE A 184 -17.90 14.80 -9.65
N PHE A 185 -17.08 13.79 -9.97
CA PHE A 185 -16.88 13.39 -11.35
C PHE A 185 -18.16 12.83 -12.02
N ALA A 186 -19.01 12.13 -11.26
CA ALA A 186 -20.29 11.66 -11.79
C ALA A 186 -21.24 12.82 -12.14
N ASP A 187 -21.31 13.85 -11.29
CA ASP A 187 -22.17 15.01 -11.52
C ASP A 187 -21.76 15.82 -12.75
N TYR A 188 -20.47 16.14 -12.89
CA TYR A 188 -19.96 16.80 -14.10
C TYR A 188 -20.10 15.91 -15.34
N GLY A 189 -19.87 14.61 -15.18
CA GLY A 189 -19.97 13.61 -16.24
C GLY A 189 -21.36 13.52 -16.88
N ARG A 190 -22.45 13.82 -16.15
CA ARG A 190 -23.82 13.87 -16.72
C ARG A 190 -23.97 14.90 -17.84
N THR A 191 -23.14 15.94 -17.82
CA THR A 191 -23.14 17.01 -18.84
C THR A 191 -21.99 16.88 -19.83
N GLY A 192 -21.22 15.78 -19.78
CA GLY A 192 -20.02 15.60 -20.58
C GLY A 192 -18.84 16.49 -20.17
N ASN A 193 -18.90 17.10 -18.98
CA ASN A 193 -17.88 18.02 -18.48
C ASN A 193 -17.03 17.38 -17.38
N VAL A 194 -15.95 18.07 -17.02
CA VAL A 194 -15.10 17.80 -15.85
C VAL A 194 -15.17 18.99 -14.89
N PRO A 195 -14.74 18.82 -13.62
CA PRO A 195 -14.65 19.92 -12.68
C PRO A 195 -13.82 21.09 -13.25
N PRO A 196 -14.09 22.33 -12.82
CA PRO A 196 -13.27 23.46 -13.20
C PRO A 196 -11.82 23.23 -12.75
N PRO A 197 -10.82 23.63 -13.57
CA PRO A 197 -9.43 23.45 -13.19
C PRO A 197 -9.09 24.26 -11.94
N TYR A 198 -8.34 23.65 -11.03
CA TYR A 198 -7.77 24.32 -9.87
C TYR A 198 -6.29 23.95 -9.70
N PRO A 199 -5.51 24.79 -9.00
CA PRO A 199 -4.09 24.51 -8.80
C PRO A 199 -3.87 23.21 -8.01
N ARG A 200 -3.12 22.26 -8.59
CA ARG A 200 -2.78 20.98 -7.94
C ARG A 200 -1.47 21.02 -7.15
N GLY A 201 -0.99 22.22 -6.82
CA GLY A 201 0.35 22.42 -6.22
C GLY A 201 0.48 21.78 -4.83
N ALA A 202 -0.55 21.88 -3.99
CA ALA A 202 -0.56 21.27 -2.66
C ALA A 202 -0.43 19.75 -2.75
N GLU A 203 -1.15 19.13 -3.69
CA GLU A 203 -1.11 17.69 -3.91
C GLU A 203 0.29 17.22 -4.34
N TRP A 204 0.93 17.89 -5.29
CA TRP A 204 2.31 17.59 -5.69
C TRP A 204 3.30 17.71 -4.53
N VAL A 205 3.15 18.72 -3.67
CA VAL A 205 3.98 18.89 -2.47
C VAL A 205 3.77 17.73 -1.51
N LEU A 206 2.54 17.27 -1.29
CA LEU A 206 2.21 16.16 -0.41
C LEU A 206 2.69 14.81 -0.95
N LEU A 207 2.56 14.55 -2.25
CA LEU A 207 3.14 13.36 -2.90
C LEU A 207 4.67 13.39 -2.84
N GLY A 208 5.28 14.55 -3.07
CA GLY A 208 6.72 14.76 -2.90
C GLY A 208 7.18 14.51 -1.47
N ALA A 209 6.41 14.96 -0.48
CA ALA A 209 6.68 14.68 0.93
C ALA A 209 6.55 13.19 1.26
N ALA A 210 5.53 12.50 0.75
CA ALA A 210 5.37 11.05 0.90
C ALA A 210 6.60 10.31 0.33
N ALA A 211 7.03 10.65 -0.88
CA ALA A 211 8.24 10.09 -1.48
C ALA A 211 9.50 10.38 -0.63
N ALA A 212 9.65 11.61 -0.13
CA ALA A 212 10.78 11.97 0.73
C ALA A 212 10.79 11.19 2.06
N PHE A 213 9.62 11.01 2.69
CA PHE A 213 9.50 10.21 3.92
C PHE A 213 9.81 8.74 3.68
N TRP A 214 9.38 8.18 2.55
CA TRP A 214 9.73 6.82 2.16
C TRP A 214 11.25 6.67 1.98
N LEU A 215 11.88 7.54 1.19
CA LEU A 215 13.33 7.54 0.97
C LEU A 215 14.11 7.74 2.27
N ALA A 216 13.65 8.64 3.15
CA ALA A 216 14.26 8.85 4.46
C ALA A 216 14.13 7.62 5.36
N ALA A 217 13.01 6.90 5.32
CA ALA A 217 12.82 5.65 6.05
C ALA A 217 13.76 4.53 5.55
N VAL A 218 13.94 4.43 4.21
CA VAL A 218 14.92 3.52 3.59
C VAL A 218 16.34 3.88 4.03
N ALA A 219 16.73 5.14 3.91
CA ALA A 219 18.06 5.62 4.32
C ALA A 219 18.33 5.38 5.82
N ALA A 220 17.33 5.64 6.67
CA ALA A 220 17.41 5.36 8.09
C ALA A 220 17.59 3.86 8.37
N THR A 221 16.93 2.99 7.58
CA THR A 221 17.10 1.54 7.68
C THR A 221 18.52 1.11 7.30
N VAL A 222 19.03 1.58 6.15
CA VAL A 222 20.39 1.30 5.67
C VAL A 222 21.45 1.74 6.68
N TRP A 223 21.34 2.97 7.18
CA TRP A 223 22.29 3.53 8.14
C TRP A 223 22.34 2.71 9.45
N GLN A 224 21.18 2.30 9.96
CA GLN A 224 21.10 1.51 11.18
C GLN A 224 21.63 0.09 10.99
N ARG A 225 21.39 -0.52 9.82
CA ARG A 225 21.97 -1.81 9.49
C ARG A 225 23.50 -1.75 9.47
N GLY A 226 24.08 -0.68 8.93
CA GLY A 226 25.53 -0.46 8.92
C GLY A 226 26.12 -0.37 10.33
N LYS A 227 25.47 0.35 11.25
CA LYS A 227 25.91 0.42 12.66
C LYS A 227 25.96 -0.94 13.35
N LEU A 228 24.99 -1.80 13.08
CA LEU A 228 24.94 -3.16 13.62
C LEU A 228 26.04 -4.08 13.07
N GLN A 229 26.69 -3.73 11.94
CA GLN A 229 27.78 -4.53 11.39
C GLN A 229 29.16 -4.07 11.89
N THR A 230 29.24 -2.85 12.43
CA THR A 230 30.49 -2.25 12.91
C THR A 230 30.73 -2.43 14.40
N ASP A 231 29.78 -3.01 15.15
CA ASP A 231 29.88 -3.19 16.59
C ASP A 231 30.35 -4.63 16.91
N PRO A 232 31.55 -4.84 17.48
CA PRO A 232 32.16 -6.17 17.63
C PRO A 232 31.49 -7.12 18.66
N ASN A 233 30.37 -6.72 19.28
CA ASN A 233 29.65 -7.49 20.31
C ASN A 233 28.18 -7.83 19.93
N SER A 234 27.82 -7.80 18.65
CA SER A 234 26.41 -7.94 18.21
C SER A 234 25.96 -9.35 17.77
N ASP A 235 26.72 -10.41 18.09
CA ASP A 235 26.32 -11.81 17.90
C ASP A 235 25.95 -12.49 19.24
#